data_AF-A0A2N3QFS1-F1
#
_entry.id   AF-A0A2N3QFS1-F1
#
_cell.length_a   1.000
_cell.length_b   1.000
_cell.length_c   1.000
_cell.angle_alpha   90.00
_cell.angle_beta   90.00
_cell.angle_gamma   90.00
#
_symmetry.space_group_name_H-M   'P 1'
#
loop_
_entity.id
_entity.type
_entity.pdbx_description
1 polymer ?
#
loop_
_entity_poly.entity_id
_entity_poly.type
_entity_poly.pdbx_seq_one_letter_code
_entity_poly.pdbx_strand_id
1 'polypeptide(L)'
;MRKNGHDRNGRQRWQCDTCKATTTATIESRSRASTLRAFLDWLLEAAPQRRLGCDARTFRRRSAWCWDLEPRIHPDGVVHHVVMADGTYVNGWCLLTAVDGNDGEVLAWQWCSRESTAAYKALFEQIAPPDVLVCDGMK
;
A
#
# COMPACT_ATOMS: atom_id res chain seq x y z
N MET A 1 14.00 13.64 -2.48
CA MET A 1 14.66 13.60 -3.80
C MET A 1 14.74 15.03 -4.31
N ARG A 2 15.89 15.44 -4.84
CA ARG A 2 16.12 16.78 -5.38
C ARG A 2 16.46 16.75 -6.87
N LYS A 3 16.17 17.86 -7.58
CA LYS A 3 16.63 18.05 -8.97
C LYS A 3 18.16 18.06 -8.99
N ASN A 4 18.75 17.30 -9.92
CA ASN A 4 20.21 17.14 -10.06
C ASN A 4 20.66 17.33 -11.51
N GLY A 5 20.27 18.47 -12.09
CA GLY A 5 20.59 18.82 -13.49
C GLY A 5 19.90 17.92 -14.51
N HIS A 6 20.43 17.89 -15.73
CA HIS A 6 19.90 17.08 -16.83
C HIS A 6 20.91 16.01 -17.25
N ASP A 7 20.44 14.93 -17.89
CA ASP A 7 21.31 13.96 -18.55
C ASP A 7 21.78 14.46 -19.93
N ARG A 8 22.61 13.67 -20.63
CA ARG A 8 23.13 14.03 -21.96
C ARG A 8 22.04 14.30 -23.01
N ASN A 9 20.84 13.78 -22.79
CA ASN A 9 19.69 13.90 -23.68
C ASN A 9 18.72 14.99 -23.20
N GLY A 10 19.13 15.83 -22.24
CA GLY A 10 18.31 16.92 -21.71
C GLY A 10 17.17 16.48 -20.79
N ARG A 11 17.17 15.25 -20.27
CA ARG A 11 16.13 14.79 -19.32
C ARG A 11 16.50 15.15 -17.89
N GLN A 12 15.51 15.60 -17.11
CA GLN A 12 15.71 15.94 -15.70
C GLN A 12 16.20 14.73 -14.91
N ARG A 13 17.38 14.85 -14.31
CA ARG A 13 17.94 13.90 -13.34
C ARG A 13 17.50 14.27 -11.93
N TRP A 14 17.31 13.26 -11.11
CA TRP A 14 16.93 13.35 -9.71
C TRP A 14 17.99 12.66 -8.86
N GLN A 15 18.21 13.16 -7.66
CA GLN A 15 19.10 12.56 -6.67
C GLN A 15 18.35 12.27 -5.37
N CYS A 16 18.56 11.07 -4.82
CA CYS A 16 18.09 10.73 -3.48
C CYS A 16 18.90 11.49 -2.44
N ASP A 17 18.23 12.15 -1.49
CA ASP A 17 18.90 12.95 -0.47
C ASP A 17 19.63 12.06 0.56
N THR A 18 19.12 10.85 0.80
CA THR A 18 19.65 9.87 1.74
C THR A 18 20.85 9.10 1.17
N CYS A 19 20.67 8.33 0.10
CA CYS A 19 21.71 7.44 -0.44
C CYS A 19 22.52 8.03 -1.60
N LYS A 20 22.22 9.27 -2.04
CA LYS A 20 22.85 9.98 -3.17
C LYS A 20 22.72 9.31 -4.55
N ALA A 21 21.99 8.19 -4.65
CA ALA A 21 21.67 7.56 -5.92
C ALA A 21 20.99 8.54 -6.87
N THR A 22 21.32 8.44 -8.16
CA THR A 22 20.75 9.32 -9.20
C THR A 22 19.94 8.54 -10.21
N THR A 23 18.81 9.10 -10.64
CA THR A 23 17.93 8.47 -11.62
C THR A 23 17.35 9.51 -12.57
N THR A 24 16.82 9.05 -13.70
CA THR A 24 16.08 9.87 -14.67
C THR A 24 14.70 9.25 -14.83
N ALA A 25 13.63 10.04 -14.76
CA ALA A 25 12.29 9.53 -15.04
C ALA A 25 12.16 9.21 -16.54
N THR A 26 11.92 7.95 -16.87
CA THR A 26 11.63 7.52 -18.25
C THR A 26 10.17 7.84 -18.60
N ILE A 27 9.87 7.97 -19.90
CA ILE A 27 8.48 8.13 -20.38
C ILE A 27 7.61 6.98 -19.87
N GLU A 28 8.13 5.77 -19.90
CA GLU A 28 7.45 4.57 -19.40
C GLU A 28 7.15 4.67 -17.89
N SER A 29 8.13 5.06 -17.07
CA SER A 29 7.90 5.22 -15.62
C SER A 29 6.82 6.25 -15.31
N ARG A 30 6.78 7.35 -16.06
CA ARG A 30 5.74 8.39 -15.94
C ARG A 30 4.38 7.85 -16.37
N SER A 31 4.33 7.09 -17.46
CA SER A 31 3.10 6.47 -17.95
C SER A 31 2.56 5.39 -17.01
N ARG A 32 3.43 4.60 -16.38
CA ARG A 32 3.02 3.62 -15.36
C ARG A 32 2.49 4.34 -14.12
N ALA A 33 3.18 5.37 -13.64
CA ALA A 33 2.70 6.17 -12.51
C ALA A 33 1.35 6.86 -12.77
N SER A 34 1.11 7.39 -13.98
CA SER A 34 -0.20 7.94 -14.33
C SER A 34 -1.28 6.89 -14.43
N THR A 35 -0.95 5.70 -14.94
CA THR A 35 -1.90 4.57 -15.02
C THR A 35 -2.28 4.08 -13.63
N LEU A 36 -1.31 3.98 -12.70
CA LEU A 36 -1.58 3.59 -11.31
C LEU A 36 -2.47 4.61 -10.60
N ARG A 37 -2.23 5.92 -10.76
CA ARG A 37 -3.11 6.95 -10.19
C ARG A 37 -4.54 6.79 -10.70
N ALA A 38 -4.72 6.70 -12.02
CA ALA A 38 -6.05 6.50 -12.60
C ALA A 38 -6.72 5.19 -12.15
N PHE A 39 -5.93 4.13 -11.91
CA PHE A 39 -6.42 2.88 -11.35
C PHE A 39 -6.89 3.04 -9.90
N LEU A 40 -6.10 3.69 -9.04
CA LEU A 40 -6.46 3.95 -7.64
C LEU A 40 -7.65 4.89 -7.52
N ASP A 41 -7.71 5.95 -8.32
CA ASP A 41 -8.87 6.86 -8.36
C ASP A 41 -10.15 6.11 -8.74
N TRP A 42 -10.06 5.17 -9.70
CA TRP A 42 -11.19 4.32 -10.07
C TRP A 42 -11.55 3.26 -9.01
N LEU A 43 -10.56 2.70 -8.33
CA LEU A 43 -10.74 1.62 -7.36
C LEU A 43 -11.26 2.12 -6.00
N LEU A 44 -10.74 3.25 -5.54
CA LEU A 44 -10.98 3.81 -4.20
C LEU A 44 -12.12 4.82 -4.18
N GLU A 45 -12.32 5.60 -5.25
CA GLU A 45 -13.49 6.46 -5.33
C GLU A 45 -14.66 5.68 -5.94
N ALA A 46 -15.89 6.06 -5.58
CA ALA A 46 -17.07 5.73 -6.37
C ALA A 46 -17.08 6.44 -7.74
N ALA A 47 -15.90 6.81 -8.28
CA ALA A 47 -15.73 7.44 -9.57
C ALA A 47 -16.14 6.44 -10.65
N PRO A 48 -17.25 6.68 -11.35
CA PRO A 48 -17.72 5.75 -12.34
C PRO A 48 -16.74 5.75 -13.50
N GLN A 49 -16.52 4.56 -14.08
CA GLN A 49 -15.57 4.31 -15.18
C GLN A 49 -15.70 5.28 -16.37
N ARG A 50 -16.85 5.98 -16.48
CA ARG A 50 -17.12 7.08 -17.42
C ARG A 50 -16.29 8.36 -17.23
N ARG A 51 -15.62 8.57 -16.08
CA ARG A 51 -14.67 9.69 -15.89
C ARG A 51 -13.31 9.45 -16.54
N LEU A 52 -13.07 8.25 -17.05
CA LEU A 52 -11.83 7.91 -17.73
C LEU A 52 -11.87 8.46 -19.16
N GLY A 53 -10.79 9.12 -19.59
CA GLY A 53 -10.66 9.67 -20.95
C GLY A 53 -10.52 8.62 -22.08
N CYS A 54 -10.89 7.36 -21.82
CA CYS A 54 -10.85 6.26 -22.79
C CYS A 54 -11.95 5.24 -22.50
N ASP A 55 -12.19 4.32 -23.44
CA ASP A 55 -13.17 3.26 -23.27
C ASP A 55 -12.77 2.26 -22.14
N ALA A 56 -13.78 1.67 -21.51
CA ALA A 56 -13.60 0.79 -20.35
C ALA A 56 -12.70 -0.42 -20.63
N ARG A 57 -12.75 -0.99 -21.85
CA ARG A 57 -11.92 -2.15 -22.23
C ARG A 57 -10.46 -1.74 -22.37
N THR A 58 -10.19 -0.58 -22.98
CA THR A 58 -8.84 -0.03 -23.06
C THR A 58 -8.28 0.30 -21.69
N PHE A 59 -9.05 0.91 -20.80
CA PHE A 59 -8.62 1.17 -19.42
C PHE A 59 -8.21 -0.12 -18.70
N ARG A 60 -9.11 -1.12 -18.65
CA ARG A 60 -8.82 -2.42 -17.98
C ARG A 60 -7.57 -3.08 -18.54
N ARG A 61 -7.35 -3.05 -19.86
CA ARG A 61 -6.13 -3.59 -20.48
C ARG A 61 -4.87 -2.85 -20.03
N ARG A 62 -4.92 -1.52 -19.94
CA ARG A 62 -3.76 -0.70 -19.55
C ARG A 62 -3.44 -0.80 -18.07
N SER A 63 -4.45 -0.92 -17.21
CA SER A 63 -4.30 -1.02 -15.76
C SER A 63 -4.19 -2.46 -15.24
N ALA A 64 -4.24 -3.48 -16.11
CA ALA A 64 -4.24 -4.88 -15.69
C ALA A 64 -3.08 -5.23 -14.76
N TRP A 65 -1.88 -4.72 -15.05
CA TRP A 65 -0.68 -4.93 -14.22
C TRP A 65 -0.80 -4.35 -12.80
N CYS A 66 -1.73 -3.41 -12.56
CA CYS A 66 -1.92 -2.85 -11.21
C CYS A 66 -2.53 -3.87 -10.24
N TRP A 67 -3.18 -4.92 -10.74
CA TRP A 67 -3.68 -6.02 -9.91
C TRP A 67 -2.56 -6.91 -9.37
N ASP A 68 -1.39 -6.91 -10.02
CA ASP A 68 -0.21 -7.65 -9.57
C ASP A 68 0.59 -6.89 -8.49
N LEU A 69 0.11 -5.71 -8.06
CA LEU A 69 0.74 -4.96 -6.99
C LEU A 69 0.43 -5.58 -5.64
N GLU A 70 1.47 -5.82 -4.85
CA GLU A 70 1.38 -6.17 -3.44
C GLU A 70 1.58 -4.91 -2.59
N PRO A 71 0.51 -4.21 -2.16
CA PRO A 71 0.67 -3.12 -1.23
C PRO A 71 1.29 -3.64 0.07
N ARG A 72 2.12 -2.81 0.71
CA ARG A 72 2.72 -3.09 2.02
C ARG A 72 2.66 -1.82 2.85
N ILE A 73 2.28 -1.96 4.11
CA ILE A 73 2.52 -0.92 5.11
C ILE A 73 3.97 -1.11 5.57
N HIS A 74 4.77 -0.06 5.48
CA HIS A 74 6.13 -0.11 5.98
C HIS A 74 6.12 0.21 7.47
N PRO A 75 6.74 -0.60 8.32
CA PRO A 75 6.89 -0.27 9.73
C PRO A 75 7.66 1.03 9.87
N ASP A 76 7.09 2.01 10.55
CA ASP A 76 7.72 3.30 10.85
C ASP A 76 8.48 3.28 12.20
N GLY A 77 8.28 2.22 12.99
CA GLY A 77 8.88 2.04 14.31
C GLY A 77 8.20 2.82 15.42
N VAL A 78 7.04 3.44 15.14
CA VAL A 78 6.25 4.17 16.14
C VAL A 78 5.64 3.17 17.12
N VAL A 79 5.76 3.49 18.42
CA VAL A 79 5.11 2.73 19.49
C VAL A 79 3.73 3.34 19.71
N HIS A 80 2.70 2.58 19.37
CA HIS A 80 1.31 2.96 19.58
C HIS A 80 0.85 2.51 20.97
N HIS A 81 0.21 3.39 21.74
CA HIS A 81 -0.20 3.09 23.11
C HIS A 81 -1.25 1.97 23.16
N VAL A 82 -2.28 2.07 22.32
CA VAL A 82 -3.33 1.07 22.18
C VAL A 82 -3.34 0.58 20.73
N VAL A 83 -3.22 -0.73 20.55
CA VAL A 83 -3.44 -1.38 19.26
C VAL A 83 -4.67 -2.27 19.37
N MET A 84 -5.57 -2.16 18.40
CA MET A 84 -6.72 -3.05 18.28
C MET A 84 -6.48 -4.01 17.11
N ALA A 85 -6.79 -5.29 17.30
CA ALA A 85 -6.67 -6.30 16.25
C ALA A 85 -7.98 -7.07 16.08
N ASP A 86 -8.36 -7.29 14.82
CA ASP A 86 -9.58 -8.00 14.44
C ASP A 86 -9.38 -8.76 13.12
N GLY A 87 -10.19 -9.80 12.91
CA GLY A 87 -10.21 -10.64 11.71
C GLY A 87 -11.48 -10.46 10.89
N THR A 88 -11.36 -9.96 9.65
CA THR A 88 -12.49 -9.86 8.73
C THR A 88 -12.46 -10.98 7.70
N TYR A 89 -13.50 -11.82 7.67
CA TYR A 89 -13.63 -12.87 6.65
C TYR A 89 -14.15 -12.31 5.32
N VAL A 90 -13.42 -12.59 4.25
CA VAL A 90 -13.76 -12.20 2.88
C VAL A 90 -13.52 -13.39 1.95
N ASN A 91 -14.58 -13.84 1.28
CA ASN A 91 -14.52 -14.88 0.23
C ASN A 91 -13.74 -16.16 0.64
N GLY A 92 -13.96 -16.64 1.88
CA GLY A 92 -13.31 -17.84 2.40
C GLY A 92 -11.87 -17.66 2.91
N TRP A 93 -11.34 -16.44 2.86
CA TRP A 93 -10.10 -16.03 3.52
C TRP A 93 -10.40 -15.11 4.69
N CYS A 94 -9.43 -14.91 5.57
CA CYS A 94 -9.48 -13.96 6.66
C CYS A 94 -8.37 -12.92 6.48
N LEU A 95 -8.74 -11.65 6.62
CA LEU A 95 -7.81 -10.54 6.70
C LEU A 95 -7.73 -10.11 8.16
N LEU A 96 -6.58 -10.36 8.79
CA LEU A 96 -6.27 -9.79 10.09
C LEU A 96 -5.75 -8.37 9.90
N THR A 97 -6.25 -7.43 10.69
CA THR A 97 -5.78 -6.04 10.72
C THR A 97 -5.36 -5.65 12.13
N ALA A 98 -4.30 -4.88 12.23
CA ALA A 98 -3.93 -4.14 13.45
C ALA A 98 -4.14 -2.65 13.18
N VAL A 99 -4.85 -1.96 14.07
CA VAL A 99 -5.14 -0.53 13.95
C VAL A 99 -4.76 0.22 15.22
N ASP A 100 -4.38 1.49 15.07
CA ASP A 100 -4.19 2.39 16.20
C ASP A 100 -5.54 2.64 16.89
N GLY A 101 -5.60 2.45 18.20
CA GLY A 101 -6.81 2.67 19.00
C GLY A 101 -7.22 4.14 19.15
N ASN A 102 -6.35 5.10 18.82
CA ASN A 102 -6.61 6.54 18.92
C ASN A 102 -7.29 7.12 17.67
N ASP A 103 -6.79 6.82 16.48
CA ASP A 103 -7.28 7.40 15.22
C ASP A 103 -7.77 6.37 14.19
N GLY A 104 -7.59 5.08 14.47
CA GLY A 104 -8.00 3.99 13.59
C GLY A 104 -7.08 3.77 12.39
N GLU A 105 -5.88 4.36 12.37
CA GLU A 105 -4.91 4.11 11.31
C GLU A 105 -4.55 2.62 11.24
N VAL A 106 -4.52 2.05 10.03
CA VAL A 106 -4.12 0.65 9.84
C VAL A 106 -2.59 0.56 9.91
N LEU A 107 -2.09 -0.16 10.91
CA LEU A 107 -0.67 -0.32 11.20
C LEU A 107 -0.06 -1.52 10.47
N ALA A 108 -0.83 -2.60 10.35
CA ALA A 108 -0.42 -3.80 9.63
C ALA A 108 -1.63 -4.64 9.22
N TRP A 109 -1.42 -5.54 8.26
CA TRP A 109 -2.38 -6.56 7.92
C TRP A 109 -1.71 -7.90 7.63
N GLN A 110 -2.48 -8.98 7.75
CA GLN A 110 -2.04 -10.32 7.42
C GLN A 110 -3.20 -11.13 6.83
N TRP A 111 -3.04 -11.61 5.60
CA TRP A 111 -3.96 -12.58 5.02
C TRP A 111 -3.70 -13.98 5.58
N CYS A 112 -4.76 -14.72 5.88
CA CYS A 112 -4.69 -16.11 6.30
C CYS A 112 -5.93 -16.89 5.83
N SER A 113 -5.82 -18.21 5.71
CA SER A 113 -6.97 -19.07 5.36
C SER A 113 -7.97 -19.19 6.52
N ARG A 114 -7.48 -19.05 7.75
CA ARG A 114 -8.24 -18.99 8.98
C ARG A 114 -7.41 -18.30 10.05
N GLU A 115 -8.09 -17.77 11.05
CA GLU A 115 -7.43 -17.27 12.25
C GLU A 115 -6.64 -18.37 12.95
N SER A 116 -5.44 -18.00 13.38
CA SER A 116 -4.54 -18.89 14.11
C SER A 116 -3.48 -18.07 14.83
N THR A 117 -2.89 -18.63 15.89
CA THR A 117 -1.76 -18.00 16.60
C THR A 117 -0.63 -17.62 15.66
N ALA A 118 -0.33 -18.46 14.66
CA ALA A 118 0.73 -18.17 13.69
C ALA A 118 0.41 -16.95 12.82
N ALA A 119 -0.85 -16.78 12.41
CA ALA A 119 -1.28 -15.63 11.62
C ALA A 119 -1.25 -14.32 12.44
N TYR A 120 -1.74 -14.35 13.68
CA TYR A 120 -1.64 -13.20 14.59
C TYR A 120 -0.18 -12.85 14.91
N LYS A 121 0.68 -13.85 15.09
CA LYS A 121 2.12 -13.60 15.27
C LYS A 121 2.73 -12.89 14.06
N ALA A 122 2.44 -13.36 12.85
CA ALA A 122 2.92 -12.73 11.62
C ALA A 122 2.38 -11.31 11.43
N LEU A 123 1.17 -11.01 11.92
CA LEU A 123 0.64 -9.64 11.97
C LEU A 123 1.47 -8.78 12.92
N PHE A 124 1.64 -9.21 14.18
CA PHE A 124 2.29 -8.40 15.21
C PHE A 124 3.81 -8.26 15.02
N GLU A 125 4.47 -9.18 14.32
CA GLU A 125 5.88 -9.04 13.93
C GLU A 125 6.14 -7.84 12.99
N GLN A 126 5.09 -7.25 12.40
CA GLN A 126 5.20 -6.08 11.53
C GLN A 126 5.18 -4.74 12.27
N ILE A 127 4.75 -4.69 13.54
CA ILE A 127 4.59 -3.44 14.29
C ILE A 127 5.52 -3.40 15.51
N ALA A 128 5.79 -2.19 16.01
CA ALA A 128 6.47 -2.05 17.30
C ALA A 128 5.57 -2.59 18.43
N PRO A 129 6.14 -3.17 19.50
CA PRO A 129 5.35 -3.68 20.62
C PRO A 129 4.52 -2.57 21.27
N PRO A 130 3.17 -2.68 21.33
CA PRO A 130 2.33 -1.68 21.98
C PRO A 130 2.28 -1.86 23.49
N ASP A 131 1.80 -0.83 24.21
CA ASP A 131 1.56 -0.93 25.65
C ASP A 131 0.33 -1.79 25.96
N VAL A 132 -0.72 -1.66 25.13
CA VAL A 132 -2.00 -2.36 25.28
C VAL A 132 -2.43 -2.95 23.95
N LEU A 133 -2.74 -4.25 23.94
CA LEU A 133 -3.40 -4.93 22.83
C LEU A 133 -4.86 -5.21 23.19
N VAL A 134 -5.77 -4.82 22.29
CA VAL A 134 -7.21 -5.14 22.37
C VAL A 134 -7.55 -6.09 21.22
N CYS A 135 -8.06 -7.28 21.54
CA CYS A 135 -8.54 -8.25 20.56
C CYS A 135 -9.71 -9.04 21.15
N ASP A 136 -10.63 -9.50 20.32
CA ASP A 136 -11.82 -10.25 20.72
C ASP A 136 -11.52 -11.75 20.95
N GLY A 137 -10.56 -12.05 21.83
CA GLY A 137 -10.30 -13.40 22.33
C GLY A 137 -9.76 -14.39 21.27
N MET A 138 -8.44 -14.59 21.27
CA MET A 138 -7.78 -15.62 20.48
C MET A 138 -8.31 -17.02 20.86
N LYS A 139 -8.95 -17.73 19.92
CA LYS A 139 -9.27 -19.16 20.05
C LYS A 139 -8.08 -20.06 19.75
#